data_AF-A0A0G0QNU8-F1
#
_entry.id   AF-A0A0G0QNU8-F1
#
_cell.length_a   1.000
_cell.length_b   1.000
_cell.length_c   1.000
_cell.angle_alpha   90.00
_cell.angle_beta   90.00
_cell.angle_gamma   90.00
#
_symmetry.space_group_name_H-M   'P 1'
#
loop_
_entity.id
_entity.type
_entity.pdbx_description
1 polymer ?
#
loop_
_entity_poly.entity_id
_entity_poly.type
_entity_poly.pdbx_seq_one_letter_code
_entity_poly.pdbx_strand_id
1 'polypeptide(L)'
;MRLVFYDDPDYKLKQSIITKRAWRDGKLNSLIKPHVKKRCKNPACNKIFSTKPYDPKIYCSHSCSAAISNPKRKHLHFCFTCQKEIKRSSYKYCSNYCQWNNYYKQYIARWKHGLENGVIGINTKTISAYLRHYLKEKYNDKCSKCGWDQKHPKTLVVPLEINHIDGNAENNKEDNLELLCPNCHALTPNFRNLNKGNGRNWRLRKLRS
;
A
#
# COMPACT_ATOMS: atom_id res chain seq x y z
N MET A 1 43.85 26.20 28.04
CA MET A 1 44.86 25.98 26.99
C MET A 1 45.36 24.55 27.12
N ARG A 2 45.18 23.70 26.10
CA ARG A 2 45.61 22.29 26.13
C ARG A 2 47.09 22.24 25.75
N LEU A 3 47.92 21.59 26.58
CA LEU A 3 49.37 21.52 26.35
C LEU A 3 49.66 20.59 25.16
N VAL A 4 50.62 20.98 24.31
CA VAL A 4 50.92 20.31 23.02
C VAL A 4 51.31 18.83 23.19
N PHE A 5 51.96 18.48 24.31
CA PHE A 5 52.36 17.09 24.58
C PHE A 5 51.18 16.13 24.76
N TYR A 6 49.97 16.61 25.05
CA TYR A 6 48.79 15.74 25.15
C TYR A 6 48.41 15.13 23.80
N ASP A 7 48.91 15.68 22.69
CA ASP A 7 48.62 15.20 21.35
C ASP A 7 49.68 14.25 20.78
N ASP A 8 50.84 14.17 21.43
CA ASP A 8 51.96 13.28 21.11
C ASP A 8 51.57 11.77 21.18
N PRO A 9 51.83 10.97 20.12
CA PRO A 9 51.47 9.56 20.07
C PRO A 9 52.15 8.68 21.14
N ASP A 10 53.42 8.93 21.43
CA ASP A 10 54.20 8.16 22.42
C ASP A 10 53.73 8.46 23.84
N TYR A 11 53.40 9.73 24.12
CA TYR A 11 52.77 10.12 25.37
C TYR A 11 51.42 9.41 25.57
N LYS A 12 50.54 9.41 24.55
CA LYS A 12 49.25 8.71 24.60
C LYS A 12 49.42 7.21 24.81
N LEU A 13 50.39 6.57 24.14
CA LEU A 13 50.69 5.15 24.30
C LEU A 13 51.18 4.83 25.71
N LYS A 14 52.13 5.61 26.24
CA LYS A 14 52.63 5.49 27.63
C LYS A 14 51.49 5.63 28.64
N GLN A 15 50.66 6.67 28.51
CA GLN A 15 49.49 6.88 29.39
C GLN A 15 48.48 5.73 29.31
N SER A 16 48.22 5.19 28.12
CA SER A 16 47.36 4.02 27.91
C SER A 16 47.89 2.78 28.64
N ILE A 17 49.19 2.50 28.56
CA ILE A 17 49.83 1.38 29.25
C ILE A 17 49.72 1.54 30.77
N ILE A 18 50.03 2.74 31.28
CA ILE A 18 49.97 3.05 32.72
C ILE A 18 48.54 2.88 33.24
N THR A 19 47.56 3.44 32.53
CA THR A 19 46.14 3.38 32.93
C THR A 19 45.62 1.94 32.88
N LYS A 20 45.97 1.16 31.85
CA LYS A 20 45.60 -0.27 31.77
C LYS A 20 46.19 -1.08 32.92
N ARG A 21 47.47 -0.84 33.29
CA ARG A 21 48.08 -1.48 34.47
C ARG A 21 47.36 -1.07 35.76
N ALA A 22 47.08 0.22 35.95
CA ALA A 22 46.36 0.71 37.13
C ALA A 22 44.94 0.11 37.27
N TRP A 23 44.24 -0.14 36.16
CA TRP A 23 42.97 -0.88 36.18
C TRP A 23 43.14 -2.35 36.57
N ARG A 24 44.15 -3.05 36.03
CA ARG A 24 44.42 -4.46 36.38
C ARG A 24 44.81 -4.62 37.84
N ASP A 25 45.62 -3.70 38.35
CA ASP A 25 46.06 -3.67 39.75
C ASP A 25 44.93 -3.23 40.72
N GLY A 26 43.74 -2.87 40.22
CA GLY A 26 42.62 -2.39 41.02
C GLY A 26 42.79 -0.99 41.63
N LYS A 27 43.88 -0.28 41.30
CA LYS A 27 44.18 1.08 41.81
C LYS A 27 43.11 2.11 41.44
N LEU A 28 42.36 1.87 40.36
CA LEU A 28 41.27 2.74 39.87
C LEU A 28 39.87 2.26 40.27
N ASN A 29 39.73 1.23 41.11
CA ASN A 29 38.42 0.70 41.50
C ASN A 29 37.54 1.72 42.23
N SER A 30 38.14 2.69 42.94
CA SER A 30 37.43 3.79 43.61
C SER A 30 36.67 4.72 42.64
N LEU A 31 37.07 4.74 41.36
CA LEU A 31 36.38 5.46 40.29
C LEU A 31 35.15 4.71 39.78
N ILE A 32 35.04 3.41 40.04
CA ILE A 32 33.87 2.62 39.70
C ILE A 32 32.73 3.04 40.62
N LYS A 33 31.70 3.66 40.04
CA LYS A 33 30.46 3.94 40.76
C LYS A 33 29.51 2.75 40.56
N PRO A 34 29.17 2.00 41.63
CA PRO A 34 28.29 0.85 41.50
C PRO A 34 26.91 1.30 41.04
N HIS A 35 26.22 0.43 40.33
CA HIS A 35 24.84 0.71 39.99
C HIS A 35 23.96 0.73 41.25
N VAL A 36 23.01 1.65 41.26
CA VAL A 36 21.98 1.75 42.28
C VAL A 36 20.69 1.10 41.79
N LYS A 37 20.00 0.43 42.71
CA LYS A 37 18.68 -0.14 42.47
C LYS A 37 17.62 0.95 42.60
N LYS A 38 16.81 1.15 41.56
CA LYS A 38 15.69 2.09 41.53
C LYS A 38 14.39 1.34 41.30
N ARG A 39 13.30 1.78 41.92
CA ARG A 39 11.94 1.27 41.65
C ARG A 39 11.35 2.02 40.46
N CYS A 40 10.69 1.30 39.55
CA CYS A 40 9.98 1.92 38.42
C CYS A 40 8.88 2.85 38.93
N LYS A 41 8.80 4.09 38.40
CA LYS A 41 7.73 5.04 38.73
C LYS A 41 6.39 4.79 38.02
N ASN A 42 6.28 3.75 37.19
CA ASN A 42 4.99 3.36 36.60
C ASN A 42 4.17 2.60 37.66
N PRO A 43 3.00 3.09 38.12
CA PRO A 43 2.20 2.44 39.16
C PRO A 43 1.74 1.02 38.80
N ALA A 44 1.62 0.71 37.52
CA ALA A 44 1.28 -0.64 37.03
C ALA A 44 2.51 -1.57 36.95
N CYS A 45 3.70 -1.11 37.34
CA CYS A 45 4.95 -1.86 37.24
C CYS A 45 5.70 -1.87 38.58
N ASN A 46 5.93 -3.06 39.13
CA ASN A 46 6.67 -3.24 40.39
C ASN A 46 8.16 -3.60 40.20
N LYS A 47 8.70 -3.41 39.00
CA LYS A 47 10.08 -3.81 38.68
C LYS A 47 11.11 -2.88 39.33
N ILE A 48 12.11 -3.49 39.96
CA ILE A 48 13.33 -2.81 40.40
C ILE A 48 14.38 -2.98 39.30
N PHE A 49 15.09 -1.90 38.95
CA PHE A 49 16.09 -1.89 37.89
C PHE A 49 17.38 -1.20 38.35
N SER A 50 18.48 -1.56 37.70
CA SER A 50 19.84 -1.15 38.08
C SER A 50 20.34 -0.05 37.14
N THR A 51 20.76 1.09 37.67
CA THR A 51 21.26 2.24 36.89
C THR A 51 22.47 2.89 37.52
N LYS A 52 23.22 3.69 36.77
CA LYS A 52 24.27 4.52 37.36
C LYS A 52 23.66 5.55 38.33
N PRO A 53 24.36 5.94 39.41
CA PRO A 53 23.82 6.88 40.40
C PRO A 53 23.29 8.18 39.77
N TYR A 54 24.03 8.74 38.82
CA TYR A 54 23.72 9.98 38.10
C TYR A 54 22.75 9.82 36.93
N ASP A 55 22.31 8.60 36.60
CA ASP A 55 21.37 8.36 35.51
C ASP A 55 19.97 8.91 35.91
N PRO A 56 19.37 9.85 35.18
CA PRO A 56 18.05 10.40 35.50
C PRO A 56 16.91 9.41 35.25
N LYS A 57 17.18 8.22 34.71
CA LYS A 57 16.18 7.20 34.40
C LYS A 57 15.36 6.78 35.62
N ILE A 58 14.06 7.05 35.55
CA ILE A 58 13.05 6.74 36.59
C ILE A 58 12.12 5.57 36.22
N TYR A 59 12.17 5.10 34.97
CA TYR A 59 11.38 3.97 34.48
C TYR A 59 12.26 2.80 34.08
N CYS A 60 11.81 1.57 34.34
CA CYS A 60 12.59 0.38 34.01
C CYS A 60 12.76 0.16 32.50
N SER A 61 11.83 0.67 31.68
CA SER A 61 11.83 0.54 30.22
C SER A 61 11.18 1.75 29.53
N HIS A 62 11.45 1.90 28.23
CA HIS A 62 10.77 2.87 27.37
C HIS A 62 9.24 2.68 27.40
N SER A 63 8.76 1.43 27.44
CA SER A 63 7.33 1.12 27.56
C SER A 63 6.71 1.66 28.84
N CYS A 64 7.39 1.53 29.99
CA CYS A 64 6.89 2.11 31.25
C CYS A 64 6.89 3.64 31.23
N SER A 65 7.89 4.26 30.60
CA SER A 65 7.91 5.71 30.39
C SER A 65 6.74 6.16 29.50
N ALA A 66 6.51 5.46 28.39
CA ALA A 66 5.47 5.78 27.44
C ALA A 66 4.06 5.58 28.02
N ALA A 67 3.83 4.55 28.83
CA ALA A 67 2.55 4.30 29.49
C ALA A 67 2.11 5.47 30.39
N ILE A 68 3.07 6.13 31.07
CA ILE A 68 2.80 7.28 31.93
C ILE A 68 2.76 8.59 31.15
N SER A 69 3.65 8.75 30.16
CA SER A 69 3.81 10.01 29.43
C SER A 69 2.78 10.20 28.31
N ASN A 70 2.24 9.11 27.76
CA ASN A 70 1.34 9.13 26.60
C ASN A 70 -0.03 8.45 26.88
N PRO A 71 -0.74 8.75 27.99
CA PRO A 71 -1.94 8.01 28.38
C PRO A 71 -3.13 8.16 27.39
N LYS A 72 -3.12 9.21 26.54
CA LYS A 72 -4.26 9.57 25.67
C LYS A 72 -3.93 9.78 24.20
N ARG A 73 -2.74 9.42 23.70
CA ARG A 73 -2.40 9.56 22.27
C ARG A 73 -3.06 8.47 21.42
N LYS A 74 -4.39 8.41 21.39
CA LYS A 74 -5.13 7.70 20.35
C LYS A 74 -5.57 8.74 19.31
N HIS A 75 -4.72 8.97 18.31
CA HIS A 75 -5.15 9.68 17.12
C HIS A 75 -6.08 8.75 16.35
N LEU A 76 -7.34 9.16 16.21
CA LEU A 76 -8.28 8.46 15.34
C LEU A 76 -7.89 8.74 13.89
N HIS A 77 -7.85 7.69 13.09
CA HIS A 77 -7.57 7.77 11.67
C HIS A 77 -8.78 7.22 10.92
N PHE A 78 -9.08 7.79 9.75
CA PHE A 78 -10.28 7.43 9.00
C PHE A 78 -9.95 6.98 7.59
N CYS A 79 -10.74 6.04 7.08
CA CYS A 79 -10.66 5.54 5.72
C CYS A 79 -11.00 6.63 4.73
N PHE A 80 -10.15 6.82 3.72
CA PHE A 80 -10.37 7.83 2.68
C PHE A 80 -11.69 7.63 1.89
N THR A 81 -12.17 6.39 1.76
CA THR A 81 -13.35 6.07 0.95
C THR A 81 -14.67 6.09 1.72
N CYS A 82 -14.69 5.53 2.93
CA CYS A 82 -15.93 5.29 3.69
C CYS A 82 -15.95 5.97 5.06
N GLN A 83 -14.90 6.72 5.40
CA GLN A 83 -14.75 7.47 6.66
C GLN A 83 -14.83 6.61 7.94
N LYS A 84 -14.81 5.28 7.84
CA LYS A 84 -14.71 4.38 9.00
C LYS A 84 -13.32 4.48 9.63
N GLU A 85 -13.27 4.33 10.94
CA GLU A 85 -12.01 4.32 11.69
C GLU A 85 -11.09 3.19 11.20
N ILE A 86 -9.79 3.48 11.12
CA ILE A 86 -8.76 2.52 10.72
C ILE A 86 -7.82 2.23 11.89
N LYS A 87 -7.34 0.98 11.92
CA LYS A 87 -6.54 0.45 13.03
C LYS A 87 -5.13 1.06 13.15
N ARG A 88 -4.60 1.62 12.07
CA ARG A 88 -3.22 2.12 11.96
C ARG A 88 -3.18 3.42 11.19
N SER A 89 -2.39 4.37 11.67
CA SER A 89 -2.15 5.66 11.02
C SER A 89 -1.57 5.55 9.61
N SER A 90 -0.80 4.49 9.34
CA SER A 90 -0.20 4.23 8.04
C SER A 90 -1.18 3.73 6.99
N TYR A 91 -2.37 3.28 7.39
CA TYR A 91 -3.38 2.80 6.45
C TYR A 91 -4.09 4.00 5.83
N LYS A 92 -4.38 3.93 4.53
CA LYS A 92 -5.23 4.91 3.85
C LYS A 92 -6.69 4.46 3.76
N TYR A 93 -6.91 3.15 3.76
CA TYR A 93 -8.21 2.53 3.57
C TYR A 93 -8.47 1.48 4.65
N CYS A 94 -9.74 1.26 5.01
CA CYS A 94 -10.11 0.24 5.97
C CYS A 94 -10.09 -1.19 5.39
N SER A 95 -10.11 -1.34 4.06
CA SER A 95 -10.12 -2.62 3.37
C SER A 95 -9.67 -2.51 1.91
N ASN A 96 -9.29 -3.65 1.32
CA ASN A 96 -8.99 -3.76 -0.12
C ASN A 96 -10.18 -3.31 -0.99
N TYR A 97 -11.41 -3.59 -0.54
CA TYR A 97 -12.62 -3.12 -1.20
C TYR A 97 -12.70 -1.58 -1.24
N CYS A 98 -12.46 -0.90 -0.11
CA CYS A 98 -12.49 0.57 -0.09
C CYS A 98 -11.37 1.19 -0.93
N GLN A 99 -10.18 0.58 -0.93
CA GLN A 99 -9.09 0.97 -1.79
C GLN A 99 -9.47 0.85 -3.28
N TRP A 100 -9.96 -0.34 -3.67
CA TRP A 100 -10.38 -0.62 -5.03
C TRP A 100 -11.51 0.31 -5.47
N ASN A 101 -12.53 0.54 -4.63
CA ASN A 101 -13.65 1.44 -4.94
C ASN A 101 -13.18 2.88 -5.17
N ASN A 102 -12.23 3.37 -4.36
CA ASN A 102 -11.66 4.70 -4.60
C ASN A 102 -10.92 4.76 -5.95
N TYR A 103 -10.07 3.78 -6.26
CA TYR A 103 -9.37 3.74 -7.54
C TYR A 103 -10.31 3.58 -8.73
N TYR A 104 -11.33 2.74 -8.60
CA TYR A 104 -12.39 2.54 -9.58
C TYR A 104 -13.10 3.86 -9.90
N LYS A 105 -13.61 4.57 -8.89
CA LYS A 105 -14.29 5.86 -9.07
C LYS A 105 -13.41 6.90 -9.76
N GLN A 106 -12.16 7.02 -9.32
CA GLN A 106 -11.19 7.94 -9.92
C GLN A 106 -10.90 7.58 -11.39
N TYR A 107 -10.68 6.30 -11.66
CA TYR A 107 -10.38 5.83 -13.02
C TYR A 107 -11.56 6.05 -13.97
N ILE A 108 -12.80 5.74 -13.56
CA ILE A 108 -13.99 5.97 -14.40
C ILE A 108 -14.21 7.46 -14.66
N ALA A 109 -13.98 8.33 -13.68
CA ALA A 109 -14.05 9.77 -13.88
C ALA A 109 -13.02 10.23 -14.93
N ARG A 110 -11.75 9.83 -14.78
CA ARG A 110 -10.69 10.16 -15.75
C ARG A 110 -10.99 9.63 -17.16
N TRP A 111 -11.48 8.40 -17.26
CA TRP A 111 -11.90 7.78 -18.52
C TRP A 111 -13.04 8.54 -19.20
N LYS A 112 -14.09 8.92 -18.46
CA LYS A 112 -15.18 9.76 -18.99
C LYS A 112 -14.69 11.12 -19.50
N HIS A 113 -13.63 11.66 -18.90
CA HIS A 113 -12.97 12.89 -19.35
C HIS A 113 -11.93 12.67 -20.46
N GLY A 114 -11.78 11.46 -20.99
CA GLY A 114 -10.82 11.14 -22.06
C GLY A 114 -9.35 11.11 -21.63
N LEU A 115 -9.08 11.16 -20.32
CA LEU A 115 -7.71 11.06 -19.78
C LEU A 115 -7.19 9.62 -19.72
N GLU A 116 -8.07 8.64 -19.91
CA GLU A 116 -7.75 7.21 -19.98
C GLU A 116 -8.40 6.62 -21.23
N ASN A 117 -7.70 5.71 -21.93
CA ASN A 117 -8.18 5.08 -23.15
C ASN A 117 -8.98 3.78 -22.92
N GLY A 118 -9.17 3.38 -21.67
CA GLY A 118 -9.97 2.21 -21.30
C GLY A 118 -9.28 0.84 -21.46
N VAL A 119 -8.00 0.78 -21.87
CA VAL A 119 -7.27 -0.50 -22.06
C VAL A 119 -6.17 -0.75 -21.02
N ILE A 120 -5.82 -2.02 -20.85
CA ILE A 120 -4.68 -2.50 -20.09
C ILE A 120 -3.69 -3.16 -21.05
N GLY A 121 -2.41 -2.83 -20.86
CA GLY A 121 -1.31 -3.41 -21.61
C GLY A 121 -1.12 -2.79 -22.99
N ILE A 122 0.14 -2.77 -23.44
CA ILE A 122 0.53 -2.13 -24.71
C ILE A 122 0.21 -3.05 -25.90
N ASN A 123 0.44 -4.35 -25.73
CA ASN A 123 0.41 -5.33 -26.83
C ASN A 123 -0.97 -5.95 -27.07
N THR A 124 -1.67 -6.35 -26.00
CA THR A 124 -2.97 -7.01 -26.10
C THR A 124 -4.14 -6.03 -26.11
N LYS A 125 -3.94 -4.82 -25.54
CA LYS A 125 -4.93 -3.74 -25.43
C LYS A 125 -6.29 -4.26 -24.94
N THR A 126 -6.29 -4.98 -23.82
CA THR A 126 -7.52 -5.57 -23.28
C THR A 126 -8.33 -4.52 -22.53
N ILE A 127 -9.67 -4.59 -22.57
CA ILE A 127 -10.51 -3.67 -21.80
C ILE A 127 -10.22 -3.81 -20.31
N SER A 128 -10.06 -2.67 -19.63
CA SER A 128 -9.72 -2.64 -18.22
C SER A 128 -10.78 -3.33 -17.35
N ALA A 129 -10.35 -3.90 -16.22
CA ALA A 129 -11.29 -4.50 -15.27
C ALA A 129 -12.28 -3.47 -14.71
N TYR A 130 -11.86 -2.19 -14.60
CA TYR A 130 -12.72 -1.09 -14.18
C TYR A 130 -13.83 -0.81 -15.21
N LEU A 131 -13.52 -0.76 -16.50
CA LEU A 131 -14.55 -0.60 -17.55
C LEU A 131 -15.53 -1.77 -17.56
N ARG A 132 -15.03 -3.00 -17.41
CA ARG A 132 -15.89 -4.19 -17.31
C ARG A 132 -16.86 -4.11 -16.13
N HIS A 133 -16.36 -3.68 -14.97
CA HIS A 133 -17.22 -3.48 -13.80
C HIS A 133 -18.24 -2.35 -14.01
N TYR A 134 -17.79 -1.22 -14.56
CA TYR A 134 -18.66 -0.09 -14.88
C TYR A 134 -19.82 -0.45 -15.80
N LEU A 135 -19.56 -1.19 -16.88
CA LEU A 135 -20.61 -1.62 -17.81
C LEU A 135 -21.59 -2.58 -17.14
N LYS A 136 -21.11 -3.49 -16.29
CA LYS A 136 -21.98 -4.37 -15.50
C LYS A 136 -22.89 -3.57 -14.56
N GLU A 137 -22.36 -2.58 -13.84
CA GLU A 137 -23.17 -1.70 -12.99
C GLU A 137 -24.17 -0.87 -13.83
N LYS A 138 -23.73 -0.25 -14.92
CA LYS A 138 -24.55 0.59 -15.80
C LYS A 138 -25.75 -0.17 -16.38
N TYR A 139 -25.55 -1.42 -16.78
CA TYR A 139 -26.60 -2.26 -17.36
C TYR A 139 -27.21 -3.25 -16.35
N ASN A 140 -26.92 -3.11 -15.05
CA ASN A 140 -27.44 -3.96 -13.98
C ASN A 140 -27.25 -5.47 -14.24
N ASP A 141 -26.08 -5.87 -14.73
CA ASP A 141 -25.75 -7.24 -15.17
C ASP A 141 -26.75 -7.82 -16.19
N LYS A 142 -27.33 -6.98 -17.06
CA LYS A 142 -28.26 -7.40 -18.13
C LYS A 142 -27.73 -7.09 -19.53
N CYS A 143 -28.22 -7.82 -20.51
CA CYS A 143 -28.04 -7.46 -21.92
C CYS A 143 -28.72 -6.11 -22.20
N SER A 144 -27.96 -5.16 -22.74
CA SER A 144 -28.44 -3.82 -23.12
C SER A 144 -29.47 -3.82 -24.26
N LYS A 145 -29.53 -4.89 -25.08
CA LYS A 145 -30.50 -5.03 -26.18
C LYS A 145 -31.79 -5.75 -25.79
N CYS A 146 -31.68 -6.92 -25.16
CA CYS A 146 -32.84 -7.79 -24.90
C CYS A 146 -33.17 -7.96 -23.42
N GLY A 147 -32.39 -7.38 -22.50
CA GLY A 147 -32.60 -7.50 -21.06
C GLY A 147 -32.23 -8.85 -20.45
N TRP A 148 -31.72 -9.80 -21.23
CA TRP A 148 -31.33 -11.13 -20.73
C TRP A 148 -30.30 -11.06 -19.59
N ASP A 149 -30.57 -11.76 -18.49
CA ASP A 149 -29.81 -11.72 -17.24
C ASP A 149 -29.66 -13.11 -16.57
N GLN A 150 -29.80 -14.20 -17.35
CA GLN A 150 -29.70 -15.54 -16.81
C GLN A 150 -28.26 -15.85 -16.38
N LYS A 151 -28.12 -16.26 -15.11
CA LYS A 151 -26.84 -16.65 -14.53
C LYS A 151 -26.45 -18.05 -14.99
N HIS A 152 -25.17 -18.23 -15.33
CA HIS A 152 -24.63 -19.55 -15.60
C HIS A 152 -24.57 -20.38 -14.29
N PRO A 153 -25.00 -21.66 -14.28
CA PRO A 153 -25.22 -22.42 -13.05
C PRO A 153 -23.96 -22.67 -12.22
N LYS A 154 -22.77 -22.70 -12.84
CA LYS A 154 -21.51 -22.93 -12.12
C LYS A 154 -20.84 -21.64 -11.63
N THR A 155 -20.88 -20.60 -12.44
CA THR A 155 -20.14 -19.34 -12.16
C THR A 155 -21.02 -18.32 -11.45
N LEU A 156 -22.34 -18.50 -11.48
CA LEU A 156 -23.36 -17.60 -10.92
C LEU A 156 -23.27 -16.16 -11.48
N VAL A 157 -22.67 -16.02 -12.67
CA VAL A 157 -22.49 -14.76 -13.39
C VAL A 157 -23.27 -14.83 -14.69
N VAL A 158 -23.90 -13.73 -15.09
CA VAL A 158 -24.52 -13.58 -16.42
C VAL A 158 -23.40 -13.48 -17.47
N PRO A 159 -23.31 -14.38 -18.45
CA PRO A 159 -22.23 -14.41 -19.43
C PRO A 159 -22.44 -13.33 -20.49
N LEU A 160 -22.22 -12.08 -20.10
CA LEU A 160 -22.30 -10.92 -20.97
C LEU A 160 -20.91 -10.58 -21.54
N GLU A 161 -20.91 -10.08 -22.77
CA GLU A 161 -19.74 -9.68 -23.53
C GLU A 161 -19.83 -8.19 -23.88
N ILE A 162 -18.68 -7.51 -23.91
CA ILE A 162 -18.62 -6.11 -24.34
C ILE A 162 -18.49 -6.09 -25.86
N ASN A 163 -19.40 -5.36 -26.51
CA ASN A 163 -19.33 -5.07 -27.93
C ASN A 163 -19.00 -3.60 -28.19
N HIS A 164 -18.23 -3.36 -29.25
CA HIS A 164 -17.97 -2.03 -29.80
C HIS A 164 -18.95 -1.79 -30.94
N ILE A 165 -19.78 -0.75 -30.84
CA ILE A 165 -20.84 -0.47 -31.83
C ILE A 165 -20.23 -0.22 -33.22
N ASP A 166 -19.14 0.55 -33.28
CA ASP A 166 -18.40 0.83 -34.52
C ASP A 166 -17.47 -0.30 -35.00
N GLY A 167 -17.32 -1.38 -34.21
CA GLY A 167 -16.38 -2.46 -34.47
C GLY A 167 -14.91 -2.12 -34.24
N ASN A 168 -14.58 -0.87 -33.91
CA ASN A 168 -13.21 -0.47 -33.62
C ASN A 168 -12.87 -0.73 -32.14
N ALA A 169 -12.07 -1.77 -31.91
CA ALA A 169 -11.63 -2.16 -30.56
C ALA A 169 -10.78 -1.12 -29.81
N GLU A 170 -10.33 -0.04 -30.46
CA GLU A 170 -9.60 1.07 -29.82
C GLU A 170 -10.54 2.19 -29.33
N ASN A 171 -11.77 2.25 -29.85
CA ASN A 171 -12.74 3.27 -29.46
C ASN A 171 -13.51 2.84 -28.21
N ASN A 172 -12.89 3.01 -27.04
CA ASN A 172 -13.51 2.65 -25.77
C ASN A 172 -14.29 3.81 -25.13
N LYS A 173 -14.92 4.68 -25.92
CA LYS A 173 -15.81 5.70 -25.38
C LYS A 173 -17.09 5.08 -24.84
N GLU A 174 -17.69 5.72 -23.84
CA GLU A 174 -18.86 5.16 -23.16
C GLU A 174 -20.06 4.92 -24.09
N ASP A 175 -20.26 5.79 -25.07
CA ASP A 175 -21.31 5.73 -26.09
C ASP A 175 -21.07 4.65 -27.16
N ASN A 176 -19.82 4.23 -27.36
CA ASN A 176 -19.45 3.18 -28.31
C ASN A 176 -19.43 1.77 -27.71
N LEU A 177 -19.59 1.63 -26.38
CA LEU A 177 -19.57 0.35 -25.68
C LEU A 177 -20.96 -0.10 -25.28
N GLU A 178 -21.31 -1.33 -25.63
CA GLU A 178 -22.55 -1.98 -25.19
C GLU A 178 -22.26 -3.33 -24.53
N LEU A 179 -23.11 -3.74 -23.58
CA LEU A 179 -23.02 -5.03 -22.89
C LEU A 179 -24.08 -5.97 -23.45
N LEU A 180 -23.68 -7.07 -24.09
CA LEU A 180 -24.57 -7.97 -24.82
C LEU A 180 -24.51 -9.40 -24.29
N CYS A 181 -25.62 -10.13 -24.40
CA CYS A 181 -25.61 -11.58 -24.27
C CYS A 181 -24.99 -12.24 -25.53
N PRO A 182 -24.59 -13.52 -25.47
CA PRO A 182 -23.95 -14.19 -26.59
C PRO A 182 -24.82 -14.22 -27.85
N ASN A 183 -26.15 -14.34 -27.68
CA ASN A 183 -27.10 -14.35 -28.79
C ASN A 183 -27.21 -12.98 -29.48
N CYS A 184 -27.38 -11.89 -28.71
CA CYS A 184 -27.43 -10.55 -29.29
C CYS A 184 -26.08 -10.13 -29.88
N HIS A 185 -24.96 -10.56 -29.29
CA HIS A 185 -23.64 -10.26 -29.82
C HIS A 185 -23.39 -10.98 -31.16
N ALA A 186 -23.85 -12.23 -31.29
CA ALA A 186 -23.75 -12.98 -32.55
C ALA A 186 -24.51 -12.33 -33.72
N LEU A 187 -25.52 -11.51 -33.43
CA LEU A 187 -26.31 -10.77 -34.43
C LEU A 187 -25.71 -9.41 -34.79
N THR A 188 -24.59 -9.01 -34.19
CA THR A 188 -23.93 -7.75 -34.55
C THR A 188 -23.24 -7.86 -35.92
N PRO A 189 -23.25 -6.78 -36.73
CA PRO A 189 -22.60 -6.78 -38.05
C PRO A 189 -21.08 -7.02 -37.96
N ASN A 190 -20.49 -6.71 -36.80
CA ASN A 190 -19.07 -6.80 -36.53
C ASN A 190 -18.71 -8.08 -35.72
N PHE A 191 -19.56 -9.10 -35.72
CA PHE A 191 -19.29 -10.30 -34.94
C PHE A 191 -18.13 -11.13 -35.53
N ARG A 192 -17.11 -11.40 -34.70
CA ARG A 192 -15.96 -12.25 -35.01
C ARG A 192 -15.28 -11.88 -36.35
N ASN A 193 -15.33 -12.77 -37.34
CA ASN A 193 -14.64 -12.61 -38.62
C ASN A 193 -15.35 -11.63 -39.56
N LEU A 194 -16.58 -11.21 -39.24
CA LEU A 194 -17.28 -10.18 -40.00
C LEU A 194 -16.60 -8.80 -39.84
N ASN A 195 -15.88 -8.58 -38.72
CA ASN A 195 -15.13 -7.35 -38.45
C ASN A 195 -13.68 -7.40 -38.95
N LYS A 196 -13.41 -8.19 -39.99
CA LYS A 196 -12.05 -8.30 -40.55
C LYS A 196 -11.65 -6.97 -41.19
N GLY A 197 -10.47 -6.46 -40.82
CA GLY A 197 -9.94 -5.20 -41.36
C GLY A 197 -10.42 -3.94 -40.63
N ASN A 198 -11.34 -4.08 -39.67
CA ASN A 198 -11.80 -2.97 -38.84
C ASN A 198 -11.27 -3.11 -37.39
N GLY A 199 -10.34 -2.22 -37.03
CA GLY A 199 -9.62 -2.27 -35.76
C GLY A 199 -8.61 -3.42 -35.63
N ARG A 200 -7.95 -3.53 -34.47
CA ARG A 200 -6.98 -4.61 -34.14
C ARG A 200 -5.80 -4.77 -35.11
N ASN A 201 -5.45 -3.73 -35.87
CA ASN A 201 -4.34 -3.74 -36.84
C ASN A 201 -2.99 -4.15 -36.21
N TRP A 202 -2.79 -3.91 -34.91
CA TRP A 202 -1.59 -4.35 -34.19
C TRP A 202 -1.41 -5.89 -34.18
N ARG A 203 -2.48 -6.67 -34.36
CA ARG A 203 -2.40 -8.14 -34.48
C ARG A 203 -1.84 -8.59 -35.82
N LEU A 204 -2.12 -7.85 -36.89
CA LEU A 204 -1.62 -8.15 -38.24
C LEU A 204 -0.14 -7.79 -38.39
N ARG A 205 0.35 -6.79 -37.65
CA ARG A 205 1.76 -6.38 -37.64
C ARG A 205 2.73 -7.46 -37.15
N LYS A 206 2.29 -8.42 -36.33
CA LYS A 206 3.12 -9.51 -35.81
C LYS A 206 3.39 -10.64 -36.82
N LEU A 207 2.69 -10.66 -37.96
CA LEU A 207 2.83 -11.71 -38.98
C LEU A 207 3.75 -11.31 -40.15
N ARG A 208 4.38 -10.12 -40.07
CA ARG A 208 5.20 -9.55 -41.14
C ARG A 208 6.67 -9.33 -40.72
N SER A 209 7.11 -9.95 -39.64
CA SER A 209 8.51 -10.01 -39.17
C SER A 209 8.99 -11.45 -39.22
#